data_AF-A0A6B3H3U7-F1
#
_entry.id   AF-A0A6B3H3U7-F1
#
_cell.length_a   1.000
_cell.length_b   1.000
_cell.length_c   1.000
_cell.angle_alpha   90.00
_cell.angle_beta   90.00
_cell.angle_gamma   90.00
#
_symmetry.space_group_name_H-M   'P 1'
#
loop_
_entity.id
_entity.type
_entity.pdbx_description
1 polymer ?
#
loop_
_entity_poly.entity_id
_entity_poly.type
_entity_poly.pdbx_seq_one_letter_code
_entity_poly.pdbx_strand_id
1 'polypeptide(L)' 'PVATVATPNLDEVAQLTGVTVTDEDGMRRAAEEILAFGPRWALIKGGHLPGDAVDLLTDGSAEHWLRAP' A
#
# COMPACT_ATOMS: atom_id res chain seq x y z
N PRO A 1 0.93 12.94 -12.99
CA PRO A 1 1.31 11.54 -12.62
C PRO A 1 1.17 10.60 -13.83
N VAL A 2 2.17 9.76 -14.11
CA VAL A 2 2.21 8.87 -15.30
C VAL A 2 2.38 7.37 -14.96
N ALA A 3 2.52 7.03 -13.68
CA ALA A 3 2.71 5.65 -13.26
C ALA A 3 1.42 4.84 -13.43
N THR A 4 1.51 3.62 -13.97
CA THR A 4 0.36 2.68 -13.96
C THR A 4 0.23 1.98 -12.62
N VAL A 5 1.36 1.68 -11.97
CA VAL A 5 1.43 1.06 -10.64
C VAL A 5 2.41 1.87 -9.79
N ALA A 6 2.01 2.22 -8.57
CA ALA A 6 2.91 2.74 -7.54
C ALA A 6 3.19 1.64 -6.51
N THR A 7 4.44 1.50 -6.07
CA THR A 7 4.85 0.38 -5.21
C THR A 7 5.55 0.83 -3.92
N PRO A 8 5.01 1.75 -3.09
CA PRO A 8 5.72 2.26 -1.92
C PRO A 8 5.78 1.24 -0.78
N ASN A 9 6.82 1.30 0.05
CA ASN A 9 6.85 0.67 1.38
C ASN A 9 6.17 1.58 2.43
N LEU A 10 6.07 1.11 3.67
CA LEU A 10 5.42 1.88 4.74
C LEU A 10 6.10 3.22 5.06
N ASP A 11 7.44 3.29 4.98
CA ASP A 11 8.18 4.53 5.22
C ASP A 11 7.93 5.55 4.09
N GLU A 12 7.90 5.09 2.85
CA GLU A 12 7.58 5.87 1.65
C GLU A 12 6.12 6.37 1.70
N VAL A 13 5.17 5.50 2.13
CA VAL A 13 3.78 5.89 2.37
C VAL A 13 3.70 7.01 3.40
N ALA A 14 4.35 6.85 4.56
CA ALA A 14 4.31 7.85 5.61
C ALA A 14 4.86 9.20 5.14
N GLN A 15 5.93 9.21 4.35
CA GLN A 15 6.51 10.43 3.78
C GLN A 15 5.61 11.09 2.72
N LEU A 16 4.93 10.31 1.89
CA LEU A 16 4.10 10.82 0.79
C LEU A 16 2.71 11.26 1.24
N THR A 17 2.12 10.56 2.20
CA THR A 17 0.70 10.66 2.58
C THR A 17 0.48 11.15 4.01
N GLY A 18 1.49 11.04 4.88
CA GLY A 18 1.34 11.23 6.33
C GLY A 18 0.65 10.06 7.04
N VAL A 19 0.20 9.02 6.33
CA VAL A 19 -0.43 7.84 6.92
C VAL A 19 0.63 6.92 7.54
N THR A 20 0.47 6.63 8.83
CA THR A 20 1.24 5.57 9.50
C THR A 20 0.44 4.28 9.47
N VAL A 21 1.04 3.23 8.92
CA VAL A 21 0.41 1.93 8.77
C VAL A 21 0.88 1.00 9.88
N THR A 22 -0.07 0.50 10.68
CA THR A 22 0.20 -0.41 11.81
C THR A 22 -0.54 -1.74 11.71
N ASP A 23 -1.42 -1.87 10.73
CA ASP A 23 -2.29 -3.02 10.49
C ASP A 23 -2.79 -3.04 9.03
N GLU A 24 -3.55 -4.09 8.67
CA GLU A 24 -4.10 -4.26 7.32
C GLU A 24 -5.12 -3.17 6.94
N ASP A 25 -5.87 -2.63 7.88
CA ASP A 25 -6.79 -1.49 7.62
C ASP A 25 -6.00 -0.20 7.33
N GLY A 26 -4.84 -0.02 7.96
CA GLY A 26 -3.86 0.98 7.59
C GLY A 26 -3.32 0.79 6.17
N MET A 27 -3.08 -0.45 5.74
CA MET A 27 -2.62 -0.75 4.37
C MET A 27 -3.65 -0.31 3.33
N ARG A 28 -4.95 -0.53 3.59
CA ARG A 28 -6.04 -0.06 2.72
C ARG A 28 -6.06 1.46 2.59
N ARG A 29 -6.05 2.17 3.73
CA ARG A 29 -6.01 3.65 3.75
C ARG A 29 -4.78 4.20 3.04
N ALA A 30 -3.62 3.58 3.25
CA ALA A 30 -2.41 3.93 2.53
C ALA A 30 -2.56 3.75 1.01
N ALA A 31 -3.16 2.65 0.57
CA ALA A 31 -3.40 2.42 -0.85
C ALA A 31 -4.36 3.44 -1.47
N GLU A 32 -5.43 3.81 -0.76
CA GLU A 32 -6.36 4.87 -1.18
C GLU A 32 -5.65 6.21 -1.40
N GLU A 33 -4.82 6.64 -0.44
CA GLU A 33 -4.03 7.87 -0.57
C GLU A 33 -3.02 7.79 -1.73
N ILE A 34 -2.41 6.63 -1.94
CA ILE A 34 -1.47 6.43 -3.05
C ILE A 34 -2.18 6.48 -4.41
N LEU A 35 -3.37 5.89 -4.53
CA LEU A 35 -4.21 5.95 -5.73
C LEU A 35 -4.68 7.39 -6.02
N ALA A 36 -4.88 8.22 -4.99
CA ALA A 36 -5.23 9.63 -5.16
C ALA A 36 -4.13 10.45 -5.88
N PHE A 37 -2.87 10.00 -5.87
CA PHE A 37 -1.81 10.57 -6.71
C PHE A 37 -1.91 10.19 -8.19
N GLY A 38 -2.93 9.44 -8.60
CA GLY A 38 -3.23 9.09 -9.99
C GLY A 38 -2.71 7.76 -10.57
N PRO A 39 -1.95 6.88 -9.89
CA PRO A 39 -1.68 5.56 -10.44
C PRO A 39 -2.97 4.74 -10.50
N ARG A 40 -3.05 3.79 -11.45
CA ARG A 40 -4.20 2.87 -11.54
C ARG A 40 -4.18 1.82 -10.44
N TRP A 41 -2.98 1.41 -10.01
CA TRP A 41 -2.77 0.41 -8.99
C TRP A 41 -1.78 0.90 -7.93
N ALA A 42 -1.98 0.47 -6.69
CA ALA A 42 -1.04 0.63 -5.59
C ALA A 42 -0.65 -0.74 -5.03
N LEU A 43 0.66 -1.01 -4.94
CA LEU A 43 1.24 -2.13 -4.21
C LEU A 43 1.92 -1.58 -2.95
N ILE A 44 1.23 -1.69 -1.81
CA ILE A 44 1.79 -1.29 -0.52
C ILE A 44 2.60 -2.44 0.04
N LYS A 45 3.90 -2.22 0.24
CA LYS A 45 4.83 -3.24 0.75
C LYS A 45 4.87 -3.18 2.29
N GLY A 46 4.40 -4.23 2.96
CA GLY A 46 4.15 -4.23 4.41
C GLY A 46 5.15 -5.02 5.24
N GLY A 47 6.34 -5.33 4.71
CA GLY A 47 7.39 -6.13 5.36
C GLY A 47 7.94 -5.66 6.72
N HIS A 48 7.38 -4.60 7.33
CA HIS A 48 7.71 -4.10 8.67
C HIS A 48 6.55 -4.19 9.68
N LEU A 49 5.39 -4.76 9.31
CA LEU A 49 4.30 -4.96 10.25
C LEU A 49 4.60 -6.13 11.22
N PRO A 50 4.17 -6.07 12.49
CA PRO A 50 4.27 -7.22 13.40
C PRO A 50 3.45 -8.41 12.87
N GLY A 51 4.12 -9.51 12.54
CA GLY A 51 3.49 -10.72 11.96
C GLY A 51 4.16 -11.14 10.66
N ASP A 52 3.42 -11.87 9.82
CA ASP A 52 3.88 -12.25 8.48
C ASP A 52 3.99 -11.01 7.59
N ALA A 53 5.11 -10.89 6.87
CA ALA A 53 5.27 -9.84 5.86
C ALA A 53 4.14 -9.96 4.83
N VAL A 54 3.29 -8.93 4.78
CA VAL A 54 2.11 -8.89 3.91
C VAL A 54 2.14 -7.65 3.03
N ASP A 55 1.94 -7.85 1.74
CA ASP A 55 1.80 -6.77 0.76
C ASP A 55 0.35 -6.72 0.24
N LEU A 56 -0.13 -5.50 -0.04
CA LEU A 56 -1.46 -5.26 -0.61
C LEU A 56 -1.33 -4.66 -2.02
N LEU A 57 -1.84 -5.35 -3.03
CA LEU A 57 -2.07 -4.80 -4.36
C LEU A 57 -3.55 -4.48 -4.55
N THR A 58 -3.88 -3.23 -4.92
CA THR A 58 -5.26 -2.81 -5.17
C THR A 58 -5.35 -1.68 -6.21
N ASP A 59 -6.49 -1.62 -6.90
CA ASP A 59 -6.91 -0.51 -7.77
C ASP A 59 -8.06 0.31 -7.15
N GLY A 60 -8.39 0.06 -5.87
CA GLY A 60 -9.53 0.63 -5.16
C GLY A 60 -10.85 -0.14 -5.36
N SER A 61 -10.89 -1.14 -6.23
CA SER A 61 -12.06 -2.01 -6.44
C SER A 61 -11.77 -3.48 -6.09
N ALA A 62 -10.57 -3.96 -6.39
CA ALA A 62 -10.11 -5.31 -6.07
C ALA A 62 -8.91 -5.27 -5.10
N GLU A 63 -8.81 -6.28 -4.24
CA GLU A 63 -7.67 -6.48 -3.34
C GLU A 63 -7.00 -7.82 -3.62
N HIS A 64 -5.66 -7.79 -3.69
CA HIS A 64 -4.82 -8.98 -3.74
C HIS A 64 -3.80 -8.90 -2.60
N TRP A 65 -3.92 -9.82 -1.66
CA TRP A 65 -3.03 -9.93 -0.51
C TRP A 65 -1.92 -10.95 -0.80
N LEU A 66 -0.68 -10.49 -0.77
CA LEU A 66 0.51 -11.30 -0.99
C LEU A 66 1.16 -11.57 0.37
N ARG A 67 1.21 -12.83 0.77
CA ARG A 67 1.81 -13.26 2.04
C ARG A 67 3.02 -14.13 1.72
N ALA A 68 4.13 -13.88 2.42
CA ALA A 68 5.24 -14.82 2.41
C ALA A 68 4.80 -16.17 3.01
N PRO A 69 5.27 -17.32 2.48
CA PRO A 69 5.00 -18.63 3.06
C PRO A 69 5.66 -18.85 4.42
#